data_AF-A0A8S3GUH3-F1
#
_entry.id   AF-A0A8S3GUH3-F1
#
_cell.length_a   1.000
_cell.length_b   1.000
_cell.length_c   1.000
_cell.angle_alpha   90.00
_cell.angle_beta   90.00
_cell.angle_gamma   90.00
#
_symmetry.space_group_name_H-M   'P 1'
#
loop_
_entity.id
_entity.type
_entity.pdbx_description
1 polymer ?
#
loop_
_entity_poly.entity_id
_entity_poly.type
_entity_poly.pdbx_seq_one_letter_code
_entity_poly.pdbx_strand_id
1 'polypeptide(L)'
;FNILESYYNLTLKTTSVLLWYDRYCSKNSEYLLYVDDDVLIHVDKLIAYMRRTVNNDSIQGWFEKSVHIQREGIGGVSVDDFPIDVAPDYLWGAAVVYPSHIISNRLISAIFNSTVPIFFRDDVFING
;
A
#
# COMPACT_ATOMS: atom_id res chain seq x y z
N PHE A 1 -3.66 16.36 5.81
CA PHE A 1 -2.95 16.68 4.55
C PHE A 1 -3.85 17.53 3.69
N ASN A 2 -3.30 18.42 2.86
CA ASN A 2 -4.07 19.16 1.87
C ASN A 2 -3.73 18.60 0.48
N ILE A 3 -4.30 17.45 0.15
CA ILE A 3 -4.14 16.75 -1.13
C ILE A 3 -5.49 16.79 -1.81
N LEU A 4 -5.53 17.14 -3.10
CA LEU A 4 -6.75 17.11 -3.89
C LEU A 4 -7.22 15.66 -4.04
N GLU A 5 -8.45 15.36 -3.63
CA GLU A 5 -9.00 14.01 -3.74
C GLU A 5 -9.16 13.63 -5.22
N SER A 6 -8.44 12.60 -5.64
CA SER A 6 -8.53 12.00 -6.98
C SER A 6 -7.78 10.67 -6.99
N TYR A 7 -8.17 9.75 -7.89
CA TYR A 7 -7.45 8.50 -8.11
C TYR A 7 -5.97 8.73 -8.45
N TYR A 8 -5.66 9.80 -9.20
CA TYR A 8 -4.29 10.14 -9.57
C TYR A 8 -3.39 10.50 -8.35
N ASN A 9 -3.98 10.84 -7.21
CA ASN A 9 -3.28 11.25 -6.01
C ASN A 9 -3.26 10.17 -4.90
N LEU A 10 -3.73 8.95 -5.17
CA LEU A 10 -3.76 7.88 -4.16
C LEU A 10 -2.36 7.59 -3.61
N THR A 11 -1.35 7.47 -4.47
CA THR A 11 0.03 7.23 -4.02
C THR A 11 0.56 8.33 -3.10
N LEU A 12 0.19 9.59 -3.35
CA LEU A 12 0.54 10.70 -2.46
C LEU A 12 -0.19 10.60 -1.11
N LYS A 13 -1.46 10.19 -1.13
CA LYS A 13 -2.28 9.97 0.07
C LYS A 13 -1.73 8.82 0.91
N THR A 14 -1.46 7.67 0.31
CA THR A 14 -0.91 6.48 0.97
C THR A 14 0.50 6.75 1.52
N THR A 15 1.38 7.37 0.73
CA THR A 15 2.71 7.80 1.22
C THR A 15 2.61 8.77 2.40
N SER A 16 1.66 9.71 2.35
CA SER A 16 1.42 10.66 3.44
C SER A 16 0.96 9.95 4.73
N VAL A 17 0.08 8.97 4.63
CA VAL A 17 -0.35 8.14 5.77
C VAL A 17 0.83 7.37 6.36
N LEU A 18 1.66 6.74 5.52
CA LEU A 18 2.85 6.02 5.97
C LEU A 18 3.84 6.94 6.72
N LEU A 19 4.11 8.13 6.19
CA LEU A 19 4.97 9.12 6.84
C LEU A 19 4.41 9.62 8.18
N TRP A 20 3.11 9.88 8.24
CA TRP A 20 2.48 10.30 9.49
C TRP A 20 2.49 9.19 10.52
N TYR A 21 2.18 7.96 10.11
CA TYR A 21 2.24 6.80 10.98
C TYR A 21 3.65 6.60 11.53
N ASP A 22 4.67 6.62 10.65
CA ASP A 22 6.07 6.47 11.06
C ASP A 22 6.49 7.55 12.07
N ARG A 23 6.08 8.79 11.84
CA ARG A 23 6.44 9.91 12.71
C ARG A 23 5.76 9.88 14.07
N TYR A 24 4.49 9.47 14.14
CA TYR A 24 3.65 9.68 15.31
C TYR A 24 3.18 8.42 16.02
N CYS A 25 3.15 7.26 15.32
CA CYS A 25 2.51 6.04 15.82
C CYS A 25 3.46 4.84 15.94
N SER A 26 4.48 4.74 15.09
CA SER A 26 5.37 3.58 14.97
C SER A 26 6.03 3.11 16.27
N LYS A 27 6.25 4.01 17.23
CA LYS A 27 6.86 3.69 18.53
C LYS A 27 5.92 2.94 19.48
N ASN A 28 4.61 3.11 19.32
CA ASN A 28 3.59 2.61 20.26
C ASN A 28 2.62 1.62 19.61
N SER A 29 2.72 1.39 18.30
CA SER A 29 1.90 0.43 17.57
C SER A 29 2.81 -0.51 16.79
N GLU A 30 2.53 -1.81 16.85
CA GLU A 30 3.32 -2.84 16.16
C GLU A 30 2.97 -2.95 14.67
N TYR A 31 1.75 -2.57 14.31
CA TYR A 31 1.22 -2.68 12.95
C TYR A 31 0.38 -1.47 12.56
N LEU A 32 0.28 -1.22 11.26
CA LEU A 32 -0.68 -0.35 10.61
C LEU A 32 -1.58 -1.22 9.73
N LEU A 33 -2.90 -1.15 9.91
CA LEU A 33 -3.86 -1.61 8.91
C LEU A 33 -4.26 -0.39 8.07
N TYR A 34 -3.87 -0.39 6.80
CA TYR A 34 -4.41 0.53 5.80
C TYR A 34 -5.55 -0.18 5.07
N VAL A 35 -6.70 0.48 4.96
CA VAL A 35 -7.92 -0.13 4.45
C VAL A 35 -8.82 0.94 3.83
N ASP A 36 -9.48 0.59 2.73
CA ASP A 36 -10.47 1.46 2.08
C ASP A 36 -11.76 1.55 2.92
N ASP A 37 -12.51 2.63 2.75
CA ASP A 37 -13.73 2.90 3.54
C ASP A 37 -14.95 2.08 3.11
N ASP A 38 -14.83 1.32 2.01
CA ASP A 38 -15.83 0.38 1.50
C ASP A 38 -15.49 -1.09 1.78
N VAL A 39 -14.48 -1.36 2.62
CA VAL A 39 -14.04 -2.71 3.00
C VAL A 39 -14.52 -3.09 4.40
N LEU A 40 -15.11 -4.28 4.53
CA LEU A 40 -15.51 -4.85 5.82
C LEU A 40 -14.38 -5.71 6.42
N ILE A 41 -13.97 -5.39 7.66
CA ILE A 41 -12.93 -6.14 8.39
C ILE A 41 -13.54 -6.94 9.54
N HIS A 42 -13.25 -8.24 9.59
CA HIS A 42 -13.54 -9.07 10.75
C HIS A 42 -12.45 -8.91 11.82
N VAL A 43 -12.59 -7.89 12.66
CA VAL A 43 -11.56 -7.45 13.62
C VAL A 43 -11.08 -8.57 14.55
N ASP A 44 -11.97 -9.40 15.11
CA ASP A 44 -11.56 -10.47 16.04
C ASP A 44 -10.66 -11.52 15.39
N LYS A 45 -10.96 -11.90 14.14
CA LYS A 45 -10.15 -12.84 13.37
C LYS A 45 -8.80 -12.23 13.00
N LEU A 46 -8.78 -10.95 12.64
CA LEU A 46 -7.54 -10.23 12.37
C LEU A 46 -6.66 -10.20 13.62
N ILE A 47 -7.18 -9.79 14.78
CA ILE A 47 -6.40 -9.78 16.04
C ILE A 47 -5.90 -11.18 16.40
N ALA A 48 -6.75 -12.21 16.28
CA ALA A 48 -6.36 -13.59 16.55
C ALA A 48 -5.26 -14.08 15.60
N TYR A 49 -5.28 -13.65 14.33
CA TYR A 49 -4.24 -13.92 13.35
C TYR A 49 -2.93 -13.21 13.71
N MET A 50 -2.98 -11.89 13.97
CA MET A 50 -1.79 -11.08 14.28
C MET A 50 -1.06 -11.58 15.53
N ARG A 51 -1.79 -12.07 16.54
CA ARG A 51 -1.22 -12.68 17.75
C ARG A 51 -0.46 -13.99 17.50
N ARG A 52 -0.72 -14.67 16.39
CA ARG A 52 -0.03 -15.91 16.00
C ARG A 52 1.17 -15.66 15.10
N THR A 53 1.17 -14.54 14.38
CA THR A 53 2.21 -14.16 13.42
C THR A 53 3.23 -13.18 14.01
N VAL A 54 3.48 -13.24 15.33
CA VAL A 54 4.44 -12.36 16.01
C VAL A 54 5.80 -12.45 15.32
N ASN A 55 6.39 -11.29 14.99
CA ASN A 55 7.66 -11.14 14.24
C ASN A 55 7.60 -11.48 12.75
N ASN A 56 6.44 -11.33 12.09
CA ASN A 56 6.42 -11.44 10.64
C ASN A 56 7.08 -10.20 9.99
N ASP A 57 8.14 -10.42 9.22
CA ASP A 57 8.88 -9.40 8.47
C ASP A 57 8.25 -9.09 7.10
N SER A 58 7.06 -9.62 6.80
CA SER A 58 6.33 -9.36 5.56
C SER A 58 5.19 -8.36 5.75
N ILE A 59 4.98 -7.51 4.74
CA ILE A 59 3.70 -6.81 4.53
C ILE A 59 2.66 -7.87 4.12
N GLN A 60 1.43 -7.76 4.63
CA GLN A 60 0.40 -8.79 4.48
C GLN A 60 -0.85 -8.20 3.86
N GLY A 61 -1.42 -8.91 2.89
CA GLY A 61 -2.61 -8.47 2.17
C GLY A 61 -3.03 -9.52 1.16
N TRP A 62 -3.96 -9.15 0.28
CA TRP A 62 -4.33 -9.99 -0.84
C TRP A 62 -3.25 -9.91 -1.92
N PHE A 63 -2.59 -11.03 -2.22
CA PHE A 63 -1.49 -11.08 -3.18
C PHE A 63 -2.00 -11.30 -4.60
N GLU A 64 -1.56 -10.44 -5.51
CA GLU A 64 -1.84 -10.50 -6.93
C GLU A 64 -0.55 -10.78 -7.71
N LYS A 65 -0.62 -11.77 -8.61
CA LYS A 65 0.53 -12.21 -9.40
C LYS A 65 0.38 -11.81 -10.87
N SER A 66 1.31 -10.97 -11.35
CA SER A 66 1.46 -10.64 -12.77
C SER A 66 0.13 -10.29 -13.45
N VAL A 67 -0.63 -9.38 -12.85
CA VAL A 67 -1.97 -8.99 -13.32
C VAL A 67 -1.87 -8.03 -14.49
N HIS A 68 -2.77 -8.18 -15.46
CA HIS A 68 -2.89 -7.25 -16.58
C HIS A 68 -3.35 -5.87 -16.11
N ILE A 69 -2.67 -4.83 -16.58
CA ILE A 69 -3.03 -3.45 -16.27
C ILE A 69 -4.37 -3.11 -16.93
N GLN A 70 -5.31 -2.66 -16.12
CA GLN A 70 -6.58 -2.14 -16.61
C GLN A 70 -6.34 -0.87 -17.42
N ARG A 71 -6.76 -0.85 -18.69
CA ARG A 71 -6.55 0.29 -19.61
C ARG A 71 -7.71 1.28 -19.66
N GLU A 72 -8.90 0.85 -19.28
CA GLU A 72 -10.14 1.63 -19.42
C GLU A 72 -10.97 1.62 -18.13
N GLY A 73 -11.86 2.60 -17.97
CA GLY A 73 -12.75 2.69 -16.81
C GLY A 73 -12.11 3.35 -15.58
N ILE A 74 -12.75 3.20 -14.43
CA ILE A 74 -12.28 3.78 -13.17
C ILE A 74 -10.96 3.12 -12.78
N GLY A 75 -9.92 3.93 -12.55
CA GLY A 75 -8.57 3.44 -12.26
C GLY A 75 -7.81 2.89 -13.48
N GLY A 76 -8.33 3.10 -14.68
CA GLY A 76 -7.66 2.75 -15.94
C GLY A 76 -6.37 3.55 -16.15
N VAL A 77 -5.35 2.89 -16.68
CA VAL A 77 -4.00 3.41 -16.85
C VAL A 77 -3.69 3.52 -18.34
N SER A 78 -3.38 4.74 -18.80
CA SER A 78 -3.01 4.97 -20.19
C SER A 78 -1.68 4.29 -20.53
N VAL A 79 -1.46 4.00 -21.82
CA VAL A 79 -0.19 3.44 -22.30
C VAL A 79 0.95 4.44 -22.11
N ASP A 80 0.65 5.74 -22.18
CA ASP A 80 1.64 6.80 -21.96
C ASP A 80 2.10 6.86 -20.49
N ASP A 81 1.19 6.62 -19.54
CA ASP A 81 1.50 6.60 -18.10
C ASP A 81 2.22 5.30 -17.68
N PHE A 82 1.86 4.17 -18.30
CA PHE A 82 2.47 2.87 -17.99
C PHE A 82 2.51 1.98 -19.25
N PRO A 83 3.63 1.95 -19.98
CA PRO A 83 3.71 1.31 -21.29
C PRO A 83 3.73 -0.23 -21.23
N ILE A 84 3.83 -0.81 -20.04
CA ILE A 84 3.87 -2.25 -19.83
C ILE A 84 2.46 -2.77 -19.54
N ASP A 85 2.06 -3.89 -20.13
CA ASP A 85 0.70 -4.43 -19.98
C ASP A 85 0.50 -5.31 -18.73
N VAL A 86 1.57 -5.58 -17.99
CA VAL A 86 1.58 -6.47 -16.83
C VAL A 86 2.25 -5.75 -15.67
N ALA A 87 1.54 -5.65 -14.54
CA ALA A 87 2.07 -5.11 -13.30
C ALA A 87 3.11 -6.07 -12.68
N PRO A 88 4.05 -5.58 -11.85
CA PRO A 88 4.78 -6.47 -10.94
C PRO A 88 3.82 -7.22 -10.02
N ASP A 89 4.32 -8.22 -9.30
CA ASP A 89 3.55 -8.89 -8.24
C ASP A 89 3.34 -7.90 -7.08
N TYR A 90 2.13 -7.73 -6.58
CA TYR A 90 1.80 -6.69 -5.58
C TYR A 90 0.73 -7.16 -4.59
N LEU A 91 0.55 -6.39 -3.50
CA LEU A 91 -0.60 -6.55 -2.59
C LEU A 91 -1.71 -5.57 -2.96
N TRP A 92 -2.92 -6.09 -3.12
CA TRP A 92 -4.10 -5.31 -3.45
C TRP A 92 -4.44 -4.30 -2.34
N GLY A 93 -4.70 -3.05 -2.74
CA GLY A 93 -4.79 -1.90 -1.83
C GLY A 93 -5.99 -1.89 -0.89
N ALA A 94 -7.02 -2.70 -1.16
CA ALA A 94 -8.26 -2.72 -0.40
C ALA A 94 -8.04 -2.92 1.12
N ALA A 95 -7.09 -3.78 1.51
CA ALA A 95 -6.67 -3.94 2.90
C ALA A 95 -5.26 -4.51 2.99
N VAL A 96 -4.35 -3.76 3.63
CA VAL A 96 -2.94 -4.13 3.78
C VAL A 96 -2.47 -3.87 5.21
N VAL A 97 -1.82 -4.87 5.80
CA VAL A 97 -1.19 -4.80 7.11
C VAL A 97 0.31 -4.63 6.96
N TYR A 98 0.82 -3.51 7.48
CA TYR A 98 2.23 -3.17 7.48
C TYR A 98 2.80 -3.31 8.91
N PRO A 99 3.84 -4.13 9.11
CA PRO A 99 4.61 -4.09 10.35
C PRO A 99 5.35 -2.76 10.50
N SER A 100 5.31 -2.15 11.69
CA SER A 100 5.89 -0.82 11.93
C SER A 100 7.38 -0.75 11.59
N HIS A 101 8.15 -1.78 11.92
CA HIS A 101 9.58 -1.82 11.63
C HIS A 101 9.87 -1.89 10.13
N ILE A 102 8.97 -2.48 9.32
CA ILE A 102 9.10 -2.49 7.86
C ILE A 102 8.84 -1.09 7.31
N ILE A 103 7.83 -0.38 7.83
CA ILE A 103 7.57 1.02 7.47
C ILE A 103 8.81 1.88 7.73
N SER A 104 9.28 1.87 8.99
CA SER A 104 10.36 2.75 9.46
C SER A 104 11.71 2.44 8.82
N ASN A 105 12.05 1.16 8.68
CA ASN A 105 13.42 0.77 8.30
C ASN A 105 13.61 0.54 6.80
N ARG A 106 12.52 0.32 6.04
CA ARG A 106 12.60 -0.09 4.63
C ARG A 106 11.67 0.68 3.72
N LEU A 107 10.37 0.62 3.96
CA LEU A 107 9.36 1.06 2.99
C LEU A 107 9.48 2.54 2.63
N ILE A 108 9.56 3.42 3.64
CA ILE A 108 9.71 4.87 3.40
C ILE A 108 10.98 5.15 2.59
N SER A 109 12.11 4.55 2.98
CA SER A 109 13.37 4.72 2.24
C SER A 109 13.28 4.22 0.81
N ALA A 110 12.61 3.09 0.57
CA ALA A 110 12.40 2.54 -0.77
C ALA A 110 11.56 3.47 -1.65
N ILE A 111 10.47 4.04 -1.11
CA ILE A 111 9.61 5.01 -1.81
C ILE A 111 10.42 6.24 -2.22
N PHE A 112 11.17 6.85 -1.30
CA PHE A 112 11.89 8.11 -1.57
C PHE A 112 13.18 7.94 -2.38
N ASN A 113 13.78 6.76 -2.38
CA ASN A 113 14.95 6.45 -3.20
C ASN A 113 14.61 5.74 -4.51
N SER A 114 13.32 5.53 -4.79
CA SER A 114 12.89 4.90 -6.03
C SER A 114 13.26 5.76 -7.24
N THR A 115 13.75 5.12 -8.29
CA THR A 115 13.96 5.73 -9.61
C THR A 115 12.72 5.58 -10.52
N VAL A 116 11.72 4.83 -10.07
CA VAL A 116 10.45 4.65 -10.77
C VAL A 116 9.64 5.93 -10.62
N PRO A 117 9.09 6.51 -11.72
CA PRO A 117 8.17 7.63 -11.61
C PRO A 117 7.00 7.29 -10.69
N ILE A 118 6.51 8.28 -9.94
CA ILE A 118 5.33 8.09 -9.09
C ILE A 118 4.17 7.60 -9.96
N PHE A 119 3.71 6.39 -9.68
CA PHE A 119 2.59 5.78 -10.37
C PHE A 119 1.36 5.88 -9.48
N PHE A 120 0.21 6.30 -10.04
CA PHE A 120 -0.95 6.67 -9.23
C PHE A 120 -1.69 5.48 -8.59
N ARG A 121 -1.47 4.27 -9.12
CA ARG A 121 -1.92 3.03 -8.50
C ARG A 121 -1.01 2.72 -7.32
N ASP A 122 -1.46 3.12 -6.15
CA ASP A 122 -0.70 3.03 -4.91
C ASP A 122 -0.45 1.58 -4.49
N ASP A 123 -1.42 0.70 -4.72
CA ASP A 123 -1.27 -0.75 -4.57
C ASP A 123 -0.07 -1.30 -5.36
N VAL A 124 0.09 -0.88 -6.60
CA VAL A 124 1.23 -1.28 -7.45
C VAL A 124 2.52 -0.57 -7.04
N PHE A 125 2.48 0.74 -6.78
CA PHE A 125 3.69 1.52 -6.52
C PHE A 125 4.29 1.29 -5.12
N ILE A 126 3.44 1.08 -4.11
CA ILE A 126 3.85 0.95 -2.70
C ILE A 126 4.08 -0.51 -2.33
N ASN A 127 3.26 -1.44 -2.86
CA ASN A 127 3.28 -2.85 -2.45
C ASN A 127 3.83 -3.81 -3.51
N GLY A 128 4.27 -3.31 -4.67
CA GLY A 128 4.84 -4.09 -5.77
C GLY A 128 6.35 -4.01 -5.90
#